data_AF-A0A7U9EWQ8-F1
#
_entry.id   AF-A0A7U9EWQ8-F1
#
_cell.length_a   1.000
_cell.length_b   1.000
_cell.length_c   1.000
_cell.angle_alpha   90.00
_cell.angle_beta   90.00
_cell.angle_gamma   90.00
#
_symmetry.space_group_name_H-M   'P 1'
#
loop_
_entity.id
_entity.type
_entity.pdbx_description
1 polymer ?
#
loop_
_entity_poly.entity_id
_entity_poly.type
_entity_poly.pdbx_seq_one_letter_code
_entity_poly.pdbx_strand_id
1 'polypeptide(L)'
;MKDEYILTAVLDPHPVEYFYEEFGYYNWVKPPVHLTSDQYVNVLELGPKESPADAMLYNSYTVIWLPSSMKWAIWGDRNYGICILGLRDANHRVDAWPIVKTWRPMDQTVLSWVALNFANQQLPQEVVDSLFLHYSNEAK
;
A
#
# COMPACT_ATOMS: atom_id res chain seq x y z
N MET A 1 17.65 -11.13 -10.30
CA MET A 1 16.66 -12.10 -9.78
C MET A 1 15.27 -11.61 -10.18
N LYS A 2 14.36 -12.53 -10.55
CA LYS A 2 12.96 -12.26 -10.89
C LYS A 2 12.14 -12.38 -9.60
N ASP A 3 11.12 -11.55 -9.43
CA ASP A 3 10.22 -11.63 -8.28
C ASP A 3 9.38 -12.92 -8.36
N GLU A 4 9.35 -13.67 -7.26
CA GLU A 4 8.60 -14.94 -7.17
C GLU A 4 7.30 -14.78 -6.41
N TYR A 5 7.30 -13.88 -5.42
CA TYR A 5 6.15 -13.51 -4.62
C TYR A 5 6.19 -12.01 -4.29
N ILE A 6 5.04 -11.49 -3.91
CA ILE A 6 4.89 -10.17 -3.30
C ILE A 6 4.47 -10.41 -1.85
N LEU A 7 5.22 -9.88 -0.89
CA LEU A 7 4.74 -9.78 0.48
C LEU A 7 3.67 -8.69 0.50
N THR A 8 2.43 -9.06 0.83
CA THR A 8 1.37 -8.11 1.16
C THR A 8 1.19 -8.14 2.67
N ALA A 9 1.41 -7.00 3.31
CA ALA A 9 1.42 -6.91 4.78
C ALA A 9 0.61 -5.70 5.23
N VAL A 10 -0.23 -5.90 6.23
CA VAL A 10 -0.96 -4.81 6.91
C VAL A 10 -0.07 -4.23 8.01
N LEU A 11 0.02 -2.91 8.05
CA LEU A 11 0.72 -2.17 9.11
C LEU A 11 -0.26 -1.45 10.04
N ASP A 12 -1.48 -1.19 9.57
CA ASP A 12 -2.56 -0.60 10.36
C ASP A 12 -3.88 -1.29 9.98
N PRO A 13 -4.63 -1.93 10.90
CA PRO A 13 -4.40 -2.00 12.35
C PRO A 13 -3.05 -2.64 12.72
N HIS A 14 -2.51 -2.27 13.89
CA HIS A 14 -1.14 -2.59 14.26
C HIS A 14 -0.89 -4.12 14.25
N PRO A 15 0.12 -4.61 13.51
CA PRO A 15 0.26 -6.04 13.23
C PRO A 15 0.51 -6.90 14.48
N VAL A 16 1.18 -6.34 15.49
CA VAL A 16 1.47 -7.04 16.76
C VAL A 16 0.34 -6.82 17.75
N GLU A 17 0.25 -5.59 18.28
CA GLU A 17 -0.70 -5.16 19.33
C GLU A 17 -2.19 -5.40 19.02
N TYR A 18 -2.58 -5.52 17.74
CA TYR A 18 -3.95 -5.87 17.38
C TYR A 18 -4.03 -7.31 16.86
N PHE A 19 -3.43 -7.57 15.69
CA PHE A 19 -3.76 -8.79 14.96
C PHE A 19 -3.07 -10.03 15.55
N TYR A 20 -1.77 -9.94 15.87
CA TYR A 20 -1.04 -11.07 16.44
C TYR A 20 -1.51 -11.40 17.86
N GLU A 21 -1.77 -10.40 18.70
CA GLU A 21 -2.26 -10.63 20.06
C GLU A 21 -3.64 -11.28 20.08
N GLU A 22 -4.54 -10.88 19.17
CA GLU A 22 -5.89 -11.45 19.09
C GLU A 22 -5.93 -12.84 18.44
N PHE A 23 -5.18 -13.06 17.35
CA PHE A 23 -5.32 -14.26 16.50
C PHE A 23 -4.11 -15.21 16.51
N GLY A 24 -2.97 -14.79 17.06
CA GLY A 24 -1.76 -15.62 17.18
C GLY A 24 -0.91 -15.76 15.90
N TYR A 25 -1.20 -14.99 14.86
CA TYR A 25 -0.43 -14.93 13.61
C TYR A 25 -0.52 -13.52 13.00
N TYR A 26 0.28 -13.21 11.99
CA TYR A 26 0.20 -11.93 11.28
C TYR A 26 -0.78 -12.04 10.11
N ASN A 27 -1.57 -10.99 9.86
CA ASN A 27 -2.40 -10.83 8.66
C ASN A 27 -1.59 -10.51 7.40
N TRP A 28 -0.46 -11.19 7.22
CA TRP A 28 0.48 -10.99 6.13
C TRP A 28 0.49 -12.23 5.24
N VAL A 29 0.63 -12.00 3.94
CA VAL A 29 0.61 -13.07 2.94
C VAL A 29 1.74 -12.89 1.94
N LYS A 30 2.18 -13.99 1.33
CA LYS A 30 3.19 -14.00 0.24
C LYS A 30 2.59 -14.62 -1.02
N PRO A 31 1.59 -13.98 -1.66
CA PRO A 31 1.03 -14.46 -2.91
C PRO A 31 2.11 -14.60 -3.99
N PRO A 32 2.14 -15.75 -4.71
CA PRO A 32 2.99 -15.90 -5.89
C PRO A 32 2.61 -14.91 -7.00
N VAL A 33 3.58 -14.48 -7.81
CA VAL A 33 3.34 -13.50 -8.89
C VAL A 33 2.49 -14.02 -10.07
N HIS A 34 2.14 -15.31 -10.06
CA HIS A 34 1.35 -15.95 -11.12
C HIS A 34 -0.13 -16.13 -10.76
N LEU A 35 -0.58 -15.63 -9.60
CA LEU A 35 -2.00 -15.62 -9.26
C LEU A 35 -2.78 -14.76 -10.27
N THR A 36 -4.00 -15.18 -10.57
CA THR A 36 -4.98 -14.33 -11.26
C THR A 36 -5.50 -13.24 -10.32
N SER A 37 -6.14 -12.21 -10.88
CA SER A 37 -6.78 -11.16 -10.08
C SER A 37 -7.80 -11.73 -9.08
N ASP A 38 -8.64 -12.66 -9.52
CA ASP A 38 -9.65 -13.29 -8.65
C ASP A 38 -9.01 -14.11 -7.53
N GLN A 39 -7.95 -14.86 -7.84
CA GLN A 39 -7.20 -15.61 -6.82
C GLN A 39 -6.55 -14.67 -5.81
N TYR A 40 -6.01 -13.54 -6.27
CA TYR A 40 -5.43 -12.54 -5.40
C TYR A 40 -6.48 -11.91 -4.48
N VAL A 41 -7.65 -11.54 -5.02
CA VAL A 41 -8.77 -11.02 -4.20
C VAL A 41 -9.20 -12.05 -3.15
N ASN A 42 -9.36 -13.32 -3.55
CA ASN A 42 -9.69 -14.40 -2.61
C ASN A 42 -8.67 -14.52 -1.48
N VAL A 43 -7.37 -14.30 -1.75
CA VAL A 43 -6.33 -14.29 -0.71
C VAL A 43 -6.53 -13.13 0.27
N LEU A 44 -6.95 -11.95 -0.20
CA LEU A 44 -7.21 -10.79 0.67
C LEU A 44 -8.46 -10.98 1.53
N GLU A 45 -9.43 -11.78 1.08
CA GLU A 45 -10.64 -12.13 1.82
C GLU A 45 -10.41 -13.20 2.90
N LEU A 46 -9.23 -13.82 2.92
CA LEU A 46 -8.88 -14.75 3.99
C LEU A 46 -8.67 -13.98 5.30
N GLY A 47 -9.54 -14.25 6.28
CA GLY A 47 -9.45 -13.75 7.64
C GLY A 47 -9.56 -14.88 8.68
N PRO A 48 -9.44 -14.53 9.98
CA PRO A 48 -9.74 -15.44 11.07
C PRO A 48 -11.15 -16.03 10.92
N LYS A 49 -11.33 -17.32 11.25
CA LYS A 49 -12.63 -18.00 11.05
C LYS A 49 -13.71 -17.41 11.95
N GLU A 50 -13.30 -17.06 13.15
CA GLU A 50 -14.08 -16.44 14.21
C GLU A 50 -14.37 -14.96 13.94
N SER A 51 -13.56 -14.30 13.10
CA SER A 51 -13.75 -12.91 12.71
C SER A 51 -13.42 -12.66 11.24
N PRO A 52 -14.31 -13.05 10.30
CA PRO A 52 -14.10 -12.80 8.88
C PRO A 52 -13.99 -11.32 8.50
N ALA A 53 -14.53 -10.43 9.34
CA ALA A 53 -14.42 -8.99 9.18
C ALA A 53 -12.97 -8.48 9.32
N ASP A 54 -12.08 -9.28 9.94
CA ASP A 54 -10.67 -8.97 10.10
C ASP A 54 -9.79 -9.43 8.93
N ALA A 55 -10.40 -9.92 7.85
CA ALA A 55 -9.68 -10.16 6.61
C ALA A 55 -9.02 -8.87 6.08
N MET A 56 -7.86 -9.01 5.44
CA MET A 56 -7.08 -7.89 4.91
C MET A 56 -7.90 -6.98 3.99
N LEU A 57 -8.79 -7.54 3.17
CA LEU A 57 -9.64 -6.76 2.28
C LEU A 57 -10.53 -5.76 3.06
N TYR A 58 -11.00 -6.16 4.23
CA TYR A 58 -12.01 -5.42 4.98
C TYR A 58 -11.39 -4.56 6.09
N ASN A 59 -10.49 -5.11 6.91
CA ASN A 59 -9.88 -4.42 8.05
C ASN A 59 -8.38 -4.12 7.82
N SER A 60 -8.11 -3.18 6.91
CA SER A 60 -6.76 -2.64 6.71
C SER A 60 -6.84 -1.16 6.35
N TYR A 61 -6.07 -0.34 7.04
CA TYR A 61 -5.89 1.09 6.76
C TYR A 61 -4.57 1.36 6.06
N THR A 62 -3.49 0.68 6.47
CA THR A 62 -2.19 0.76 5.81
C THR A 62 -1.75 -0.62 5.34
N VAL A 63 -1.45 -0.75 4.05
CA VAL A 63 -0.98 -2.00 3.45
C VAL A 63 0.28 -1.72 2.62
N ILE A 64 1.27 -2.59 2.74
CA ILE A 64 2.48 -2.54 1.92
C ILE A 64 2.56 -3.75 1.00
N TRP A 65 3.10 -3.52 -0.20
CA TRP A 65 3.46 -4.56 -1.15
C TRP A 65 4.96 -4.51 -1.40
N LEU A 66 5.63 -5.59 -1.02
CA LEU A 66 7.08 -5.72 -1.13
C LEU A 66 7.45 -6.94 -1.99
N PRO A 67 8.02 -6.74 -3.19
CA PRO A 67 8.51 -7.83 -4.02
C PRO A 67 9.75 -8.48 -3.40
N SER A 68 9.99 -9.77 -3.68
CA SER A 68 11.17 -10.47 -3.15
C SER A 68 12.51 -9.85 -3.57
N SER A 69 12.57 -9.10 -4.69
CA SER A 69 13.77 -8.36 -5.11
C SER A 69 14.01 -7.04 -4.39
N MET A 70 13.01 -6.49 -3.67
CA MET A 70 13.08 -5.18 -3.01
C MET A 70 13.46 -4.02 -3.95
N LYS A 71 13.13 -4.11 -5.23
CA LYS A 71 13.43 -3.07 -6.24
C LYS A 71 12.39 -1.96 -6.28
N TRP A 72 11.17 -2.27 -5.85
CA TRP A 72 10.07 -1.34 -5.74
C TRP A 72 9.28 -1.68 -4.48
N ALA A 73 8.44 -0.76 -4.02
CA ALA A 73 7.48 -0.97 -2.95
C ALA A 73 6.22 -0.18 -3.26
N ILE A 74 5.05 -0.71 -2.88
CA ILE A 74 3.82 0.10 -2.85
C ILE A 74 3.41 0.29 -1.40
N TRP A 75 3.10 1.53 -1.03
CA TRP A 75 2.50 1.89 0.25
C TRP A 75 1.08 2.40 -0.01
N GLY A 76 0.07 1.66 0.46
CA GLY A 76 -1.33 2.05 0.37
C GLY A 76 -1.83 2.57 1.71
N ASP A 77 -2.52 3.70 1.67
CA ASP A 77 -3.15 4.33 2.83
C ASP A 77 -4.62 4.62 2.51
N ARG A 78 -5.52 3.94 3.23
CA ARG A 78 -6.97 4.04 3.06
C ARG A 78 -7.51 5.37 3.57
N ASN A 79 -6.91 5.96 4.61
CA ASN A 79 -7.38 7.23 5.17
C ASN A 79 -7.21 8.37 4.16
N TYR A 80 -6.15 8.31 3.38
CA TYR A 80 -5.86 9.28 2.32
C TYR A 80 -6.37 8.85 0.93
N GLY A 81 -6.81 7.59 0.78
CA GLY A 81 -7.28 7.03 -0.48
C GLY A 81 -6.20 6.99 -1.56
N ILE A 82 -4.94 6.79 -1.18
CA ILE A 82 -3.79 6.81 -2.10
C ILE A 82 -2.96 5.53 -2.01
N CYS A 83 -2.24 5.27 -3.09
CA CYS A 83 -1.09 4.39 -3.09
C CYS A 83 0.11 5.17 -3.59
N ILE A 84 1.29 4.89 -3.02
CA ILE A 84 2.57 5.47 -3.41
C ILE A 84 3.49 4.36 -3.89
N LEU A 85 4.06 4.53 -5.08
CA LEU A 85 5.04 3.62 -5.65
C LEU A 85 6.45 4.17 -5.40
N GLY A 86 7.21 3.50 -4.54
CA GLY A 86 8.62 3.75 -4.32
C GLY A 86 9.48 2.87 -5.22
N LEU A 87 10.55 3.43 -5.79
CA LEU A 87 11.47 2.73 -6.69
C LEU A 87 12.90 2.92 -6.19
N ARG A 88 13.65 1.82 -6.08
CA ARG A 88 15.01 1.86 -5.49
C ARG A 88 16.05 2.51 -6.41
N ASP A 89 15.87 2.44 -7.72
CA ASP A 89 16.82 2.97 -8.70
C ASP A 89 16.10 3.81 -9.76
N ALA A 90 16.30 5.12 -9.71
CA ALA A 90 15.75 6.08 -10.66
C ALA A 90 16.30 5.92 -12.08
N ASN A 91 17.41 5.17 -12.26
CA ASN A 91 18.00 4.89 -13.57
C ASN A 91 17.30 3.75 -14.33
N HIS A 92 16.35 3.05 -13.70
CA HIS A 92 15.55 2.08 -14.40
C HIS A 92 14.64 2.77 -15.42
N ARG A 93 14.40 2.10 -16.56
CA ARG A 93 13.39 2.49 -17.54
C ARG A 93 11.98 2.26 -16.99
N VAL A 94 11.67 2.90 -15.87
CA VAL A 94 10.36 2.89 -15.25
C VAL A 94 9.34 3.47 -16.23
N ASP A 95 9.76 4.44 -17.05
CA ASP A 95 8.99 4.97 -18.19
C ASP A 95 8.62 3.92 -19.24
N ALA A 96 9.37 2.81 -19.31
CA ALA A 96 9.04 1.69 -20.20
C ALA A 96 7.97 0.77 -19.60
N TRP A 97 7.64 0.91 -18.30
CA TRP A 97 6.58 0.13 -17.67
C TRP A 97 5.24 0.82 -17.97
N PRO A 98 4.34 0.18 -18.76
CA PRO A 98 3.09 0.81 -19.13
C PRO A 98 2.24 1.21 -17.92
N ILE A 99 2.32 0.42 -16.84
CA ILE A 99 1.56 0.68 -15.62
C ILE A 99 2.00 1.99 -14.96
N VAL A 100 3.28 2.36 -14.96
CA VAL A 100 3.73 3.58 -14.27
C VAL A 100 3.20 4.84 -14.95
N LYS A 101 2.87 4.76 -16.25
CA LYS A 101 2.23 5.86 -16.98
C LYS A 101 0.81 6.17 -16.50
N THR A 102 0.18 5.24 -15.76
CA THR A 102 -1.13 5.48 -15.13
C THR A 102 -1.01 6.08 -13.73
N TRP A 103 0.20 6.18 -13.19
CA TRP A 103 0.48 6.83 -11.90
C TRP A 103 0.83 8.30 -12.13
N ARG A 104 0.64 9.12 -11.10
CA ARG A 104 1.00 10.54 -11.12
C ARG A 104 2.11 10.82 -10.10
N PRO A 105 3.01 11.78 -10.39
CA PRO A 105 3.85 12.37 -9.36
C PRO A 105 3.00 12.93 -8.22
N MET A 106 3.54 12.94 -7.01
CA MET A 106 2.93 13.66 -5.89
C MET A 106 2.95 15.16 -6.21
N ASP A 107 1.78 15.72 -6.53
CA ASP A 107 1.59 17.11 -6.93
C ASP A 107 0.28 17.69 -6.38
N GLN A 108 -0.01 18.96 -6.67
CA GLN A 108 -1.23 19.64 -6.20
C GLN A 108 -2.53 18.97 -6.67
N THR A 109 -2.52 18.27 -7.81
CA THR A 109 -3.70 17.53 -8.27
C THR A 109 -3.94 16.34 -7.35
N VAL A 110 -2.90 15.58 -7.03
CA VAL A 110 -3.00 14.44 -6.08
C VAL A 110 -3.46 14.93 -4.70
N LEU A 111 -2.92 16.05 -4.19
CA LEU A 111 -3.39 16.63 -2.92
C LEU A 111 -4.87 17.01 -2.97
N SER A 112 -5.36 17.54 -4.09
CA SER A 112 -6.77 17.88 -4.24
C SER A 112 -7.69 16.66 -4.18
N TRP A 113 -7.22 15.49 -4.62
CA TRP A 113 -7.94 14.22 -4.49
C TRP A 113 -7.89 13.70 -3.05
N VAL A 114 -6.72 13.74 -2.41
CA VAL A 114 -6.57 13.34 -1.00
C VAL A 114 -7.51 14.16 -0.11
N ALA A 115 -7.61 15.47 -0.37
CA ALA A 115 -8.49 16.37 0.37
C ALA A 115 -9.95 15.91 0.38
N LEU A 116 -10.43 15.20 -0.66
CA LEU A 116 -11.80 14.69 -0.72
C LEU A 116 -12.13 13.67 0.39
N ASN A 117 -11.12 13.08 1.04
CA ASN A 117 -11.31 12.17 2.18
C ASN A 117 -11.54 12.93 3.50
N PHE A 118 -11.39 14.25 3.52
CA PHE A 118 -11.59 15.09 4.70
C PHE A 118 -12.99 15.72 4.70
N ALA A 119 -13.62 15.81 5.87
CA ALA A 119 -15.00 16.28 6.00
C ALA A 119 -15.25 17.68 5.41
N ASN A 120 -14.27 18.58 5.51
CA ASN A 120 -14.32 19.94 4.95
C ASN A 120 -13.65 20.06 3.58
N GLN A 121 -13.20 18.95 3.00
CA GLN A 121 -12.43 18.89 1.76
C GLN A 121 -11.16 19.75 1.78
N GLN A 122 -10.59 19.94 2.97
CA GLN A 122 -9.34 20.65 3.16
C GLN A 122 -8.32 19.70 3.78
N LEU A 123 -7.16 19.61 3.14
CA LEU A 123 -6.06 18.80 3.61
C LEU A 123 -5.30 19.58 4.70
N PRO A 124 -5.21 19.07 5.95
CA PRO A 124 -4.42 19.71 6.98
C PRO A 124 -2.96 19.84 6.55
N GLN A 125 -2.32 20.98 6.88
CA GLN A 125 -0.94 21.24 6.46
C GLN A 125 0.04 20.17 6.97
N GLU A 126 -0.18 19.64 8.18
CA GLU A 126 0.60 18.54 8.74
C GLU A 126 0.58 17.28 7.88
N VAL A 127 -0.55 16.98 7.22
CA VAL A 127 -0.69 15.84 6.31
C VAL A 127 0.06 16.12 5.01
N VAL A 128 -0.05 17.34 4.48
CA VAL A 128 0.73 17.78 3.32
C VAL A 128 2.22 17.62 3.61
N ASP A 129 2.69 18.17 4.72
CA ASP A 129 4.10 18.14 5.11
C ASP A 129 4.60 16.71 5.27
N SER A 130 3.82 15.82 5.89
CA SER A 130 4.12 14.39 6.02
C SER A 130 4.23 13.71 4.65
N LEU A 131 3.25 13.93 3.76
CA LEU A 131 3.27 13.32 2.43
C LEU A 131 4.48 13.77 1.61
N PHE A 132 4.83 15.06 1.62
CA PHE A 132 6.00 15.55 0.91
C PHE A 132 7.31 15.09 1.57
N LEU A 133 7.37 15.05 2.90
CA LEU A 133 8.56 14.58 3.63
C LEU A 133 8.91 13.13 3.27
N HIS A 134 7.90 12.27 3.14
CA HIS A 134 8.10 10.84 2.93
C HIS A 134 8.07 10.40 1.46
N TYR A 135 7.36 11.14 0.60
CA TYR A 135 6.99 10.65 -0.73
C TYR A 135 7.20 11.63 -1.88
N SER A 136 7.77 12.81 -1.63
CA SER A 136 8.17 13.70 -2.74
C SER A 136 9.42 13.16 -3.44
N ASN A 137 9.50 13.39 -4.75
CA ASN A 137 10.69 13.08 -5.54
C ASN A 137 11.89 14.00 -5.23
N GLU A 138 11.71 14.97 -4.33
CA GLU A 138 12.80 15.79 -3.82
C GLU A 138 13.55 14.98 -2.77
N ALA A 139 14.43 14.10 -3.25
CA ALA A 139 15.42 13.45 -2.40
C ALA A 139 16.17 14.52 -1.60
N LYS A 140 16.23 14.35 -0.28
CA LYS A 140 17.32 14.92 0.52
C LYS A 140 18.59 14.12 0.28
#